data_AF-A0ABD3R122-F1
#
_entry.id   AF-A0ABD3R122-F1
#
_cell.length_a   1.000
_cell.length_b   1.000
_cell.length_c   1.000
_cell.angle_alpha   90.00
_cell.angle_beta   90.00
_cell.angle_gamma   90.00
#
_symmetry.space_group_name_H-M   'P 1'
#
loop_
_entity.id
_entity.type
_entity.pdbx_description
1 polymer ?
#
loop_
_entity_poly.entity_id
_entity_poly.type
_entity_poly.pdbx_seq_one_letter_code
_entity_poly.pdbx_strand_id
1 'polypeptide(L)'
;MGLIALRQRAAGREDATAAYADELASARERANEAATAAGLAAEGAKEARVLAMRMEKDMMKDGGKALLESSRSKMAEVEKASVLYIYFPLLVEMTEKEMRALQAEVATLRSRLEKAEGGGKEKSTMKTTKMVKTEIEEEYPDKVVMESDPDEEGRIIEILKLLDEENASKKMKAEGFELKREEEAKFVAAEKAKAEAAEKAKAEAAEKAKAEAEDFAIRAAAEAAKKAKKKLLAEEAAAAAAAAKKMEEKLLVNEAATTAAAKEDSKKMTKGVETAQAKAGAEKKVIIKKATKSATTSTKSTAKKVMASDFDDWSKLAESTLKRKSVAQLTEYLTGKGATVTHSDGKSMNKAELLEAVKSLKATV
;
A
#
# COMPACT_ATOMS: atom_id res chain seq x y z
N MET A 1 -48.69 -28.49 46.56
CA MET A 1 -47.35 -27.88 46.48
C MET A 1 -46.28 -28.81 45.90
N GLY A 2 -46.10 -30.05 46.37
CA GLY A 2 -45.00 -30.93 45.91
C GLY A 2 -44.96 -31.26 44.40
N LEU A 3 -46.12 -31.47 43.76
CA LEU A 3 -46.21 -31.75 42.31
C LEU A 3 -45.73 -30.58 41.43
N ILE A 4 -45.95 -29.35 41.89
CA ILE A 4 -45.54 -28.14 41.15
C ILE A 4 -44.01 -28.00 41.19
N ALA A 5 -43.38 -28.26 42.34
CA ALA A 5 -41.94 -28.22 42.49
C ALA A 5 -41.22 -29.30 41.65
N LEU A 6 -41.80 -30.51 41.55
CA LEU A 6 -41.30 -31.57 40.69
C LEU A 6 -41.36 -31.18 39.20
N ARG A 7 -42.47 -30.59 38.75
CA ARG A 7 -42.64 -30.13 37.36
C ARG A 7 -41.66 -29.00 37.00
N GLN A 8 -41.45 -28.04 37.91
CA GLN A 8 -40.46 -26.98 37.71
C GLN A 8 -39.02 -27.53 37.64
N ARG A 9 -38.69 -28.53 38.46
CA ARG A 9 -37.37 -29.17 38.42
C ARG A 9 -37.15 -29.98 37.14
N ALA A 10 -38.18 -30.63 36.62
CA ALA A 10 -38.12 -31.34 35.34
C ALA A 10 -37.92 -30.37 34.18
N ALA A 11 -38.72 -29.30 34.10
CA ALA A 11 -38.58 -28.27 33.06
C ALA A 11 -37.18 -27.63 33.08
N GLY A 12 -36.66 -27.26 34.26
CA GLY A 12 -35.31 -26.70 34.37
C GLY A 12 -34.18 -27.66 33.98
N ARG A 13 -34.41 -28.98 34.05
CA ARG A 13 -33.45 -29.98 33.54
C ARG A 13 -33.50 -30.05 32.01
N GLU A 14 -34.70 -30.07 31.43
CA GLU A 14 -34.88 -30.10 29.97
C GLU A 14 -34.24 -28.87 29.33
N ASP A 15 -34.51 -27.67 29.87
CA ASP A 15 -33.92 -26.42 29.39
C ASP A 15 -32.38 -26.42 29.49
N ALA A 16 -31.83 -26.92 30.61
CA ALA A 16 -30.38 -27.03 30.79
C ALA A 16 -29.74 -28.03 29.81
N THR A 17 -30.41 -29.16 29.56
CA THR A 17 -29.92 -30.15 28.58
C THR A 17 -29.99 -29.63 27.15
N ALA A 18 -31.04 -28.88 26.80
CA ALA A 18 -31.17 -28.25 25.49
C ALA A 18 -30.07 -27.20 25.27
N ALA A 19 -29.85 -26.30 26.25
CA ALA A 19 -28.79 -25.30 26.16
C ALA A 19 -27.40 -25.91 26.04
N TYR A 20 -27.13 -27.01 26.77
CA TYR A 20 -25.86 -27.72 26.66
C TYR A 20 -25.69 -28.43 25.30
N ALA A 21 -26.76 -28.99 24.75
CA ALA A 21 -26.73 -29.60 23.43
C ALA A 21 -26.44 -28.57 22.33
N ASP A 22 -27.05 -27.39 22.41
CA ASP A 22 -26.80 -26.27 21.49
C ASP A 22 -25.36 -25.74 21.60
N GLU A 23 -24.84 -25.61 22.82
CA GLU A 23 -23.45 -25.20 23.04
C GLU A 23 -22.45 -26.23 22.48
N LEU A 24 -22.71 -27.52 22.67
CA LEU A 24 -21.91 -28.60 22.07
C LEU A 24 -21.97 -28.59 20.54
N ALA A 25 -23.15 -28.34 19.96
CA ALA A 25 -23.30 -28.24 18.50
C ALA A 25 -22.49 -27.07 17.95
N SER A 26 -22.61 -25.88 18.56
CA SER A 26 -21.84 -24.69 18.16
C SER A 26 -20.33 -24.88 18.36
N ALA A 27 -19.91 -25.58 19.42
CA ALA A 27 -18.50 -25.89 19.65
C ALA A 27 -17.93 -26.83 18.57
N ARG A 28 -18.71 -27.82 18.12
CA ARG A 28 -18.32 -28.71 17.02
C ARG A 28 -18.25 -27.98 15.68
N GLU A 29 -19.21 -27.11 15.40
CA GLU A 29 -19.21 -26.28 14.19
C GLU A 29 -17.96 -25.39 14.12
N ARG A 30 -17.64 -24.66 15.20
CA ARG A 30 -16.42 -23.84 15.28
C ARG A 30 -15.14 -24.66 15.17
N ALA A 31 -15.13 -25.89 15.70
CA ALA A 31 -13.99 -26.78 15.57
C ALA A 31 -13.77 -27.23 14.11
N ASN A 32 -14.87 -27.51 13.39
CA ASN A 32 -14.82 -27.87 11.97
C ASN A 32 -14.41 -26.67 11.10
N GLU A 33 -14.92 -25.47 11.38
CA GLU A 33 -14.48 -24.23 10.71
C GLU A 33 -12.99 -23.96 10.94
N ALA A 34 -12.50 -24.14 12.17
CA ALA A 34 -11.08 -23.98 12.46
C ALA A 34 -10.22 -25.04 11.74
N ALA A 35 -10.70 -26.28 11.64
CA ALA A 35 -10.01 -27.35 10.93
C ALA A 35 -9.93 -27.09 9.42
N THR A 36 -11.03 -26.62 8.80
CA THR A 36 -11.06 -26.26 7.37
C THR A 36 -10.18 -25.06 7.06
N ALA A 37 -10.20 -24.02 7.89
CA ALA A 37 -9.30 -22.87 7.75
C ALA A 37 -7.82 -23.27 7.88
N ALA A 38 -7.49 -24.16 8.81
CA ALA A 38 -6.13 -24.70 8.94
C ALA A 38 -5.71 -25.53 7.71
N GLY A 39 -6.65 -26.28 7.11
CA GLY A 39 -6.44 -27.01 5.86
C GLY A 39 -6.08 -26.09 4.69
N LEU A 40 -6.87 -25.04 4.47
CA LEU A 40 -6.62 -24.04 3.42
C LEU A 40 -5.28 -23.31 3.62
N ALA A 41 -4.94 -22.95 4.86
CA ALA A 41 -3.65 -22.33 5.16
C ALA A 41 -2.48 -23.27 4.88
N ALA A 42 -2.63 -24.56 5.17
CA ALA A 42 -1.60 -25.56 4.87
C ALA A 42 -1.43 -25.79 3.36
N GLU A 43 -2.51 -25.76 2.58
CA GLU A 43 -2.45 -25.82 1.11
C GLU A 43 -1.76 -24.59 0.53
N GLY A 44 -2.14 -23.39 0.95
CA GLY A 44 -1.47 -22.15 0.52
C GLY A 44 0.03 -22.14 0.85
N ALA A 45 0.42 -22.67 2.02
CA ALA A 45 1.84 -22.81 2.38
C ALA A 45 2.58 -23.81 1.47
N LYS A 46 1.94 -24.91 1.06
CA LYS A 46 2.52 -25.87 0.10
C LYS A 46 2.71 -25.24 -1.27
N GLU A 47 1.71 -24.51 -1.78
CA GLU A 47 1.79 -23.83 -3.07
C GLU A 47 2.89 -22.77 -3.08
N ALA A 48 2.97 -21.96 -2.02
CA ALA A 48 4.03 -20.96 -1.87
C ALA A 48 5.43 -21.61 -1.87
N ARG A 49 5.59 -22.76 -1.19
CA ARG A 49 6.86 -23.50 -1.18
C ARG A 49 7.21 -24.07 -2.56
N VAL A 50 6.23 -24.58 -3.30
CA VAL A 50 6.44 -25.07 -4.67
C VAL A 50 6.83 -23.92 -5.60
N LEU A 51 6.16 -22.76 -5.48
CA LEU A 51 6.50 -21.57 -6.26
C LEU A 51 7.92 -21.08 -5.95
N ALA A 52 8.29 -21.02 -4.67
CA ALA A 52 9.63 -20.63 -4.24
C ALA A 52 10.70 -21.59 -4.81
N MET A 53 10.48 -22.91 -4.73
CA MET A 53 11.40 -23.89 -5.34
C MET A 53 11.50 -23.74 -6.86
N ARG A 54 10.39 -23.38 -7.54
CA ARG A 54 10.40 -23.13 -8.99
C ARG A 54 11.24 -21.90 -9.32
N MET A 55 11.03 -20.80 -8.60
CA MET A 55 11.82 -19.58 -8.76
C MET A 55 13.29 -19.80 -8.46
N GLU A 56 13.63 -20.57 -7.42
CA GLU A 56 15.01 -20.94 -7.10
C GLU A 56 15.63 -21.78 -8.21
N LYS A 57 14.90 -22.75 -8.76
CA LYS A 57 15.36 -23.58 -9.87
C LYS A 57 15.59 -22.77 -11.15
N ASP A 58 14.71 -21.81 -11.44
CA ASP A 58 14.84 -20.93 -12.60
C ASP A 58 16.03 -19.96 -12.41
N MET A 59 16.24 -19.45 -11.19
CA MET A 59 17.43 -18.66 -10.85
C MET A 59 18.74 -19.45 -10.99
N MET A 60 18.74 -20.73 -10.57
CA MET A 60 19.91 -21.61 -10.66
C MET A 60 20.21 -22.04 -12.10
N LYS A 61 19.19 -22.32 -12.91
CA LYS A 61 19.35 -22.79 -14.29
C LYS A 61 19.93 -21.73 -15.21
N ASP A 62 19.47 -20.49 -15.08
CA ASP A 62 19.96 -19.39 -15.92
C ASP A 62 21.10 -18.59 -15.26
N GLY A 63 21.60 -19.04 -14.09
CA GLY A 63 22.80 -18.51 -13.44
C GLY A 63 22.79 -17.01 -13.23
N GLY A 64 21.62 -16.42 -12.93
CA GLY A 64 21.42 -14.97 -12.86
C GLY A 64 21.60 -14.22 -14.19
N LYS A 65 21.97 -14.91 -15.28
CA LYS A 65 22.26 -14.31 -16.59
C LYS A 65 21.00 -13.80 -17.26
N ALA A 66 19.90 -14.53 -17.20
CA ALA A 66 18.60 -14.07 -17.68
C ALA A 66 18.07 -12.86 -16.88
N LEU A 67 18.32 -12.84 -15.56
CA LEU A 67 17.96 -11.70 -14.70
C LEU A 67 18.79 -10.45 -15.06
N LEU A 68 20.09 -10.64 -15.31
CA LEU A 68 21.00 -9.59 -15.76
C LEU A 68 20.66 -9.11 -17.17
N GLU A 69 20.27 -9.99 -18.09
CA GLU A 69 19.80 -9.61 -19.43
C GLU A 69 18.47 -8.86 -19.39
N SER A 70 17.50 -9.29 -18.57
CA SER A 70 16.26 -8.55 -18.37
C SER A 70 16.51 -7.17 -17.76
N SER A 71 17.42 -7.07 -16.78
CA SER A 71 17.81 -5.80 -16.18
C SER A 71 18.52 -4.88 -17.17
N ARG A 72 19.49 -5.41 -17.94
CA ARG A 72 20.18 -4.66 -19.00
C ARG A 72 19.22 -4.19 -20.10
N SER A 73 18.25 -5.03 -20.49
CA SER A 73 17.22 -4.68 -21.47
C SER A 73 16.36 -3.52 -20.96
N LYS A 74 15.90 -3.57 -19.72
CA LYS A 74 15.13 -2.48 -19.11
C LYS A 74 15.95 -1.20 -18.98
N MET A 75 17.22 -1.31 -18.61
CA MET A 75 18.11 -0.15 -18.53
C MET A 75 18.30 0.49 -19.91
N ALA A 76 18.47 -0.32 -20.96
CA ALA A 76 18.56 0.16 -22.33
C ALA A 76 17.25 0.80 -22.83
N GLU A 77 16.09 0.28 -22.44
CA GLU A 77 14.79 0.91 -22.74
C GLU A 77 14.62 2.25 -22.03
N VAL A 78 15.02 2.34 -20.75
CA VAL A 78 14.98 3.58 -19.98
C VAL A 78 15.96 4.61 -20.55
N GLU A 79 17.15 4.20 -20.97
CA GLU A 79 18.11 5.08 -21.64
C GLU A 79 17.60 5.56 -23.01
N LYS A 80 16.98 4.67 -23.81
CA LYS A 80 16.34 5.09 -25.06
C LYS A 80 15.21 6.09 -24.80
N ALA A 81 14.38 5.83 -23.79
CA ALA A 81 13.28 6.71 -23.44
C ALA A 81 13.78 8.07 -22.91
N SER A 82 14.83 8.10 -22.09
CA SER A 82 15.40 9.33 -21.56
C SER A 82 16.06 10.17 -22.65
N VAL A 83 16.79 9.54 -23.58
CA VAL A 83 17.32 10.20 -24.78
C VAL A 83 16.17 10.79 -25.59
N LEU A 84 15.10 10.04 -25.86
CA LEU A 84 13.96 10.58 -26.61
C LEU A 84 13.33 11.78 -25.88
N TYR A 85 13.15 11.69 -24.56
CA TYR A 85 12.52 12.73 -23.76
C TYR A 85 13.35 14.02 -23.69
N ILE A 86 14.68 13.92 -23.69
CA ILE A 86 15.59 15.07 -23.66
C ILE A 86 15.74 15.71 -25.05
N TYR A 87 15.89 14.91 -26.10
CA TYR A 87 16.18 15.43 -27.43
C TYR A 87 14.93 15.89 -28.20
N PHE A 88 13.76 15.33 -27.92
CA PHE A 88 12.54 15.66 -28.67
C PHE A 88 12.09 17.12 -28.46
N PRO A 89 12.04 17.70 -27.25
CA PRO A 89 11.70 19.11 -27.05
C PRO A 89 12.71 20.06 -27.71
N LEU A 90 14.01 19.72 -27.65
CA LEU A 90 15.07 20.53 -28.26
C LEU A 90 14.93 20.60 -29.79
N LEU A 91 14.58 19.47 -30.41
CA LEU A 91 14.33 19.40 -31.86
C LEU A 91 13.10 20.24 -32.25
N VAL A 92 12.03 20.17 -31.46
CA VAL A 92 10.83 20.99 -31.66
C VAL A 92 11.15 22.48 -31.53
N GLU A 93 11.91 22.89 -30.52
CA GLU A 93 12.30 24.30 -30.37
C GLU A 93 13.17 24.83 -31.53
N MET A 94 14.10 24.03 -32.05
CA MET A 94 14.90 24.44 -33.21
C MET A 94 14.03 24.62 -34.46
N THR A 95 13.17 23.65 -34.73
CA THR A 95 12.27 23.70 -35.89
C THR A 95 11.27 24.84 -35.80
N GLU A 96 10.75 25.16 -34.62
CA GLU A 96 9.89 26.33 -34.41
C GLU A 96 10.62 27.65 -34.65
N LYS A 97 11.90 27.76 -34.23
CA LYS A 97 12.72 28.96 -34.46
C LYS A 97 12.97 29.17 -35.96
N GLU A 98 13.32 28.11 -36.69
CA GLU A 98 13.49 28.16 -38.14
C GLU A 98 12.19 28.55 -38.86
N MET A 99 11.06 27.96 -38.47
CA MET A 99 9.75 28.31 -39.03
C MET A 99 9.39 29.77 -38.77
N ARG A 100 9.68 30.31 -37.58
CA ARG A 100 9.44 31.72 -37.25
C ARG A 100 10.35 32.66 -38.02
N ALA A 101 11.61 32.29 -38.23
CA ALA A 101 12.57 33.05 -39.05
C ALA A 101 12.12 33.11 -40.52
N LEU A 102 11.72 31.98 -41.09
CA LEU A 102 11.18 31.90 -42.46
C LEU A 102 9.90 32.72 -42.61
N GLN A 103 9.00 32.70 -41.62
CA GLN A 103 7.79 33.55 -41.63
C GLN A 103 8.13 35.04 -41.62
N ALA A 104 9.13 35.46 -40.83
CA ALA A 104 9.59 36.84 -40.82
C ALA A 104 10.20 37.25 -42.18
N GLU A 105 10.99 36.37 -42.79
CA GLU A 105 11.55 36.62 -44.12
C GLU A 105 10.45 36.75 -45.19
N VAL A 106 9.47 35.85 -45.21
CA VAL A 106 8.30 35.94 -46.10
C VAL A 106 7.53 37.25 -45.89
N ALA A 107 7.35 37.69 -44.64
CA ALA A 107 6.70 38.97 -44.35
C ALA A 107 7.49 40.16 -44.90
N THR A 108 8.82 40.17 -44.72
CA THR A 108 9.68 41.22 -45.28
C THR A 108 9.67 41.24 -46.81
N LEU A 109 9.73 40.08 -47.46
CA LEU A 109 9.63 39.97 -48.92
C LEU A 109 8.28 40.48 -49.43
N ARG A 110 7.16 40.13 -48.78
CA ARG A 110 5.83 40.66 -49.11
C ARG A 110 5.78 42.19 -48.99
N SER A 111 6.36 42.77 -47.93
CA SER A 111 6.40 44.23 -47.76
C SER A 111 7.25 44.95 -48.82
N ARG A 112 8.34 44.32 -49.29
CA ARG A 112 9.16 44.84 -50.40
C ARG A 112 8.40 44.80 -51.72
N LEU A 113 7.65 43.73 -51.94
CA LEU A 113 6.86 43.53 -53.15
C LEU A 113 5.69 44.52 -53.21
N GLU A 114 4.99 44.74 -52.09
CA GLU A 114 3.92 45.75 -51.98
C GLU A 114 4.44 47.18 -52.23
N LYS A 115 5.64 47.51 -51.74
CA LYS A 115 6.30 48.79 -52.05
C LYS A 115 6.69 48.92 -53.53
N ALA A 116 7.10 47.82 -54.16
CA ALA A 116 7.45 47.81 -55.58
C ALA A 116 6.19 47.92 -56.48
N GLU A 117 5.08 47.29 -56.10
CA GLU A 117 3.81 47.32 -56.84
C GLU A 117 3.01 48.62 -56.59
N GLY A 118 3.11 49.22 -55.41
CA GLY A 118 2.41 50.45 -55.02
C GLY A 118 2.98 51.75 -55.61
N GLY A 119 4.21 51.73 -56.16
CA GLY A 119 4.88 52.90 -56.73
C GLY A 119 4.39 53.34 -58.13
N GLY A 120 3.35 52.71 -58.68
CA GLY A 120 2.93 52.87 -60.08
C GLY A 120 1.89 53.97 -60.39
N LYS A 121 1.56 54.88 -59.47
CA LYS A 121 0.63 56.00 -59.75
C LYS A 121 1.08 57.33 -59.18
N GLU A 122 2.27 57.79 -59.57
CA GLU A 122 2.57 59.22 -59.52
C GLU A 122 3.15 59.69 -60.86
N LYS A 123 2.45 60.66 -61.45
CA LYS A 123 2.79 61.35 -62.69
C LYS A 123 4.19 61.95 -62.56
N SER A 124 5.17 61.42 -63.26
CA SER A 124 6.35 62.20 -63.62
C SER A 124 6.54 62.18 -65.14
N THR A 125 6.54 63.40 -65.65
CA THR A 125 6.66 63.81 -67.03
C THR A 125 7.94 63.33 -67.67
N MET A 126 7.78 62.83 -68.90
CA MET A 126 8.81 62.67 -69.93
C MET A 126 9.96 63.69 -69.82
N LYS A 127 11.20 63.18 -69.76
CA LYS A 127 12.33 63.81 -70.42
C LYS A 127 13.21 62.76 -71.10
N THR A 128 13.10 62.80 -72.42
CA THR A 128 13.93 62.19 -73.45
C THR A 128 15.43 62.49 -73.30
N THR A 129 16.26 61.48 -73.56
CA THR A 129 17.47 61.50 -74.42
C THR A 129 18.08 60.09 -74.42
N LYS A 130 17.91 59.34 -75.51
CA LYS A 130 18.79 59.21 -76.70
C LYS A 130 19.88 58.14 -76.52
N MET A 131 19.69 57.06 -77.30
CA MET A 131 20.72 56.12 -77.73
C MET A 131 21.89 56.84 -78.40
N VAL A 132 23.13 56.49 -78.04
CA VAL A 132 24.29 56.55 -78.95
C VAL A 132 25.18 55.33 -78.63
N LYS A 133 25.30 54.45 -79.62
CA LYS A 133 26.39 53.48 -79.76
C LYS A 133 27.60 54.23 -80.31
N THR A 134 28.78 54.04 -79.72
CA THR A 134 30.06 54.18 -80.43
C THR A 134 31.09 53.25 -79.81
N GLU A 135 31.77 52.53 -80.68
CA GLU A 135 33.05 51.84 -80.47
C GLU A 135 34.07 52.78 -79.81
N ILE A 136 34.80 52.28 -78.81
CA ILE A 136 36.04 52.90 -78.31
C ILE A 136 37.04 51.74 -78.13
N GLU A 137 37.88 51.58 -79.14
CA GLU A 137 39.23 51.02 -79.00
C GLU A 137 40.09 51.97 -78.14
N GLU A 138 41.07 51.37 -77.46
CA GLU A 138 42.25 51.97 -76.81
C GLU A 138 42.00 53.02 -75.71
N GLU A 139 42.38 52.69 -74.48
CA GLU A 139 43.66 53.12 -73.89
C GLU A 139 43.61 52.79 -72.38
N TYR A 140 44.55 51.97 -71.90
CA TYR A 140 44.74 51.74 -70.46
C TYR A 140 45.25 53.05 -69.83
N PRO A 141 44.56 53.66 -68.85
CA PRO A 141 45.16 54.70 -68.05
C PRO A 141 46.22 54.06 -67.15
N ASP A 142 47.46 54.13 -67.60
CA ASP A 142 48.62 53.89 -66.76
C ASP A 142 48.64 55.00 -65.69
N LYS A 143 48.51 54.59 -64.43
CA LYS A 143 48.45 55.41 -63.20
C LYS A 143 47.10 56.09 -62.92
N VAL A 144 46.13 55.30 -62.48
CA VAL A 144 45.14 55.79 -61.51
C VAL A 144 45.86 56.04 -60.19
N VAL A 145 46.29 57.28 -59.97
CA VAL A 145 46.57 57.76 -58.61
C VAL A 145 45.19 57.86 -57.95
N MET A 146 44.81 56.81 -57.22
CA MET A 146 43.65 56.91 -56.32
C MET A 146 44.04 57.91 -55.25
N GLU A 147 43.51 59.13 -55.35
CA GLU A 147 43.49 60.09 -54.27
C GLU A 147 42.80 59.38 -53.09
N SER A 148 43.59 58.92 -52.13
CA SER A 148 43.10 58.33 -50.89
C SER A 148 42.29 59.40 -50.17
N ASP A 149 40.96 59.28 -50.27
CA ASP A 149 40.03 60.18 -49.60
C ASP A 149 40.24 59.99 -48.08
N PRO A 150 40.70 61.00 -47.32
CA PRO A 150 41.06 60.85 -45.91
C PRO A 150 39.88 60.41 -45.03
N ASP A 151 38.65 60.57 -45.52
CA ASP A 151 37.42 60.09 -44.87
C ASP A 151 37.21 58.56 -45.01
N GLU A 152 37.80 57.90 -46.02
CA GLU A 152 37.73 56.45 -46.17
C GLU A 152 38.59 55.73 -45.13
N GLU A 153 39.78 56.25 -44.79
CA GLU A 153 40.61 55.71 -43.72
C GLU A 153 39.90 55.76 -42.36
N GLY A 154 39.14 56.82 -42.08
CA GLY A 154 38.31 56.92 -40.88
C GLY A 154 37.22 55.85 -40.80
N ARG A 155 36.53 55.56 -41.92
CA ARG A 155 35.50 54.51 -41.99
C ARG A 155 36.10 53.11 -41.88
N ILE A 156 37.27 52.87 -42.47
CA ILE A 156 37.96 51.58 -42.38
C ILE A 156 38.33 51.29 -40.91
N ILE A 157 38.81 52.30 -40.18
CA ILE A 157 39.13 52.17 -38.74
C ILE A 157 37.86 51.88 -37.91
N GLU A 158 36.74 52.54 -38.21
CA GLU A 158 35.47 52.33 -37.51
C GLU A 158 34.90 50.92 -37.76
N ILE A 159 35.00 50.41 -38.99
CA ILE A 159 34.62 49.03 -39.35
C ILE A 159 35.50 48.00 -38.62
N LEU A 160 36.81 48.22 -38.54
CA LEU A 160 37.73 47.36 -37.79
C LEU A 160 37.39 47.32 -36.29
N LYS A 161 37.06 48.47 -35.70
CA LYS A 161 36.61 48.54 -34.29
C LYS A 161 35.33 47.76 -34.05
N LEU A 162 34.34 47.88 -34.94
CA LEU A 162 33.08 47.14 -34.83
C LEU A 162 33.30 45.62 -34.96
N LEU A 163 34.21 45.19 -35.83
CA LEU A 163 34.59 43.78 -35.98
C LEU A 163 35.28 43.22 -34.73
N ASP A 164 36.16 44.00 -34.11
CA ASP A 164 36.84 43.61 -32.87
C ASP A 164 35.87 43.53 -31.69
N GLU A 165 34.93 44.49 -31.56
CA GLU A 165 33.87 44.45 -30.55
C GLU A 165 32.91 43.27 -30.76
N GLU A 166 32.54 42.97 -32.01
CA GLU A 166 31.69 41.82 -32.34
C GLU A 166 32.39 40.50 -31.99
N ASN A 167 33.67 40.35 -32.34
CA ASN A 167 34.47 39.16 -32.01
C ASN A 167 34.67 38.99 -30.50
N ALA A 168 34.93 40.08 -29.77
CA ALA A 168 35.01 40.04 -28.31
C ALA A 168 33.69 39.59 -27.68
N SER A 169 32.55 40.09 -28.19
CA SER A 169 31.22 39.70 -27.70
C SER A 169 30.88 38.24 -28.01
N LYS A 170 31.28 37.72 -29.18
CA LYS A 170 31.10 36.31 -29.56
C LYS A 170 31.92 35.39 -28.67
N LYS A 171 33.17 35.78 -28.37
CA LYS A 171 34.05 35.01 -27.49
C LYS A 171 33.51 34.93 -26.06
N MET A 172 33.06 36.05 -25.50
CA MET A 172 32.43 36.05 -24.17
C MET A 172 31.12 35.24 -24.12
N LYS A 173 30.31 35.27 -25.19
CA LYS A 173 29.12 34.42 -25.26
C LYS A 173 29.48 32.94 -25.32
N ALA A 174 30.50 32.55 -26.08
CA ALA A 174 30.94 31.16 -26.19
C ALA A 174 31.43 30.61 -24.84
N GLU A 175 32.29 31.35 -24.13
CA GLU A 175 32.77 30.98 -22.80
C GLU A 175 31.61 30.90 -21.78
N GLY A 176 30.62 31.80 -21.88
CA GLY A 176 29.43 31.77 -21.02
C GLY A 176 28.51 30.56 -21.25
N PHE A 177 28.48 30.00 -22.46
CA PHE A 177 27.72 28.77 -22.75
C PHE A 177 28.44 27.51 -22.27
N GLU A 178 29.77 27.48 -22.30
CA GLU A 178 30.55 26.35 -21.75
C GLU A 178 30.40 26.27 -20.23
N LEU A 179 30.48 27.40 -19.53
CA LEU A 179 30.31 27.43 -18.07
C LEU A 179 28.91 26.92 -17.65
N LYS A 180 27.86 27.31 -18.39
CA LYS A 180 26.49 26.82 -18.13
C LYS A 180 26.34 25.31 -18.37
N ARG A 181 27.02 24.76 -19.39
CA ARG A 181 27.01 23.31 -19.64
C ARG A 181 27.73 22.53 -18.55
N GLU A 182 28.82 23.06 -18.01
CA GLU A 182 29.52 22.43 -16.89
C GLU A 182 28.68 22.44 -15.60
N GLU A 183 27.95 23.52 -15.33
CA GLU A 183 27.04 23.60 -14.19
C GLU A 183 25.83 22.67 -14.34
N GLU A 184 25.22 22.58 -15.53
CA GLU A 184 24.15 21.63 -15.81
C GLU A 184 24.61 20.18 -15.68
N ALA A 185 25.81 19.84 -16.19
CA ALA A 185 26.37 18.50 -16.06
C ALA A 185 26.61 18.12 -14.59
N LYS A 186 27.08 19.07 -13.76
CA LYS A 186 27.24 18.86 -12.31
C LYS A 186 25.88 18.69 -11.61
N PHE A 187 24.87 19.46 -12.00
CA PHE A 187 23.52 19.34 -11.45
C PHE A 187 22.90 17.97 -11.78
N VAL A 188 22.98 17.54 -13.04
CA VAL A 188 22.46 16.23 -13.47
C VAL A 188 23.19 15.08 -12.77
N ALA A 189 24.51 15.17 -12.60
CA ALA A 189 25.28 14.18 -11.85
C ALA A 189 24.86 14.12 -10.37
N ALA A 190 24.65 15.28 -9.73
CA ALA A 190 24.19 15.36 -8.35
C ALA A 190 22.77 14.82 -8.18
N GLU A 191 21.87 15.12 -9.11
CA GLU A 191 20.48 14.62 -9.09
C GLU A 191 20.43 13.11 -9.29
N LYS A 192 21.23 12.56 -10.21
CA LYS A 192 21.36 11.12 -10.41
C LYS A 192 21.89 10.41 -9.17
N ALA A 193 22.92 10.96 -8.51
CA ALA A 193 23.45 10.42 -7.26
C ALA A 193 22.41 10.44 -6.14
N LYS A 194 21.59 11.51 -6.06
CA LYS A 194 20.50 11.62 -5.08
C LYS A 194 19.38 10.60 -5.34
N ALA A 195 19.05 10.35 -6.61
CA ALA A 195 18.07 9.33 -6.98
C ALA A 195 18.56 7.91 -6.64
N GLU A 196 19.81 7.59 -6.93
CA GLU A 196 20.40 6.28 -6.60
C GLU A 196 20.49 6.05 -5.07
N ALA A 197 20.83 7.10 -4.31
CA ALA A 197 20.83 7.03 -2.85
C ALA A 197 19.40 6.82 -2.29
N ALA A 198 18.40 7.48 -2.86
CA ALA A 198 17.00 7.30 -2.47
C ALA A 198 16.47 5.89 -2.82
N GLU A 199 16.90 5.31 -3.93
CA GLU A 199 16.56 3.95 -4.31
C GLU A 199 17.19 2.93 -3.34
N LYS A 200 18.48 3.07 -3.02
CA LYS A 200 19.15 2.23 -2.02
C LYS A 200 18.49 2.30 -0.65
N ALA A 201 18.13 3.51 -0.19
CA ALA A 201 17.41 3.69 1.07
C ALA A 201 16.03 3.02 1.07
N LYS A 202 15.29 3.06 -0.05
CA LYS A 202 14.01 2.35 -0.20
C LYS A 202 14.18 0.84 -0.20
N ALA A 203 15.21 0.32 -0.86
CA ALA A 203 15.51 -1.11 -0.89
C ALA A 203 15.86 -1.63 0.51
N GLU A 204 16.72 -0.92 1.25
CA GLU A 204 17.10 -1.28 2.62
C GLU A 204 15.90 -1.21 3.59
N ALA A 205 15.05 -0.19 3.46
CA ALA A 205 13.82 -0.10 4.25
C ALA A 205 12.84 -1.24 3.94
N ALA A 206 12.72 -1.64 2.68
CA ALA A 206 11.86 -2.76 2.27
C ALA A 206 12.40 -4.11 2.78
N GLU A 207 13.72 -4.32 2.76
CA GLU A 207 14.34 -5.51 3.33
C GLU A 207 14.14 -5.59 4.85
N LYS A 208 14.37 -4.47 5.55
CA LYS A 208 14.12 -4.39 6.99
C LYS A 208 12.67 -4.66 7.36
N ALA A 209 11.71 -4.13 6.60
CA ALA A 209 10.29 -4.40 6.81
C ALA A 209 9.93 -5.88 6.59
N LYS A 210 10.56 -6.56 5.62
CA LYS A 210 10.39 -8.00 5.43
C LYS A 210 10.94 -8.81 6.59
N ALA A 211 12.14 -8.48 7.07
CA ALA A 211 12.76 -9.14 8.22
C ALA A 211 11.91 -8.98 9.50
N GLU A 212 11.38 -7.78 9.75
CA GLU A 212 10.49 -7.52 10.89
C GLU A 212 9.16 -8.28 10.78
N ALA A 213 8.58 -8.38 9.57
CA ALA A 213 7.37 -9.15 9.33
C ALA A 213 7.58 -10.65 9.54
N GLU A 214 8.74 -11.19 9.16
CA GLU A 214 9.10 -12.59 9.36
C GLU A 214 9.30 -12.91 10.85
N ASP A 215 10.00 -12.06 11.61
CA ASP A 215 10.17 -12.24 13.06
C ASP A 215 8.81 -12.18 13.79
N PHE A 216 7.90 -11.29 13.35
CA PHE A 216 6.54 -11.23 13.88
C PHE A 216 5.75 -12.52 13.60
N ALA A 217 5.84 -13.06 12.38
CA ALA A 217 5.18 -14.30 12.01
C ALA A 217 5.70 -15.50 12.84
N ILE A 218 7.01 -15.57 13.07
CA ILE A 218 7.64 -16.61 13.91
C ILE A 218 7.15 -16.51 15.35
N ARG A 219 7.08 -15.30 15.94
CA ARG A 219 6.56 -15.11 17.30
C ARG A 219 5.09 -15.47 17.41
N ALA A 220 4.27 -15.06 16.44
CA ALA A 220 2.85 -15.40 16.42
C ALA A 220 2.61 -16.92 16.34
N ALA A 221 3.38 -17.61 15.50
CA ALA A 221 3.33 -19.07 15.40
C ALA A 221 3.77 -19.76 16.71
N ALA A 222 4.82 -19.25 17.37
CA ALA A 222 5.29 -19.77 18.64
C ALA A 222 4.26 -19.58 19.78
N GLU A 223 3.56 -18.45 19.84
CA GLU A 223 2.46 -18.24 20.80
C GLU A 223 1.28 -19.16 20.53
N ALA A 224 0.88 -19.32 19.27
CA ALA A 224 -0.18 -20.24 18.88
C ALA A 224 0.14 -21.68 19.29
N ALA A 225 1.39 -22.12 19.07
CA ALA A 225 1.88 -23.43 19.49
C ALA A 225 1.85 -23.61 21.01
N LYS A 226 2.27 -22.59 21.79
CA LYS A 226 2.18 -22.63 23.26
C LYS A 226 0.73 -22.75 23.74
N LYS A 227 -0.20 -22.01 23.12
CA LYS A 227 -1.63 -22.06 23.46
C LYS A 227 -2.24 -23.43 23.12
N ALA A 228 -1.90 -24.00 21.98
CA ALA A 228 -2.31 -25.35 21.58
C ALA A 228 -1.79 -26.42 22.55
N LYS A 229 -0.49 -26.36 22.90
CA LYS A 229 0.12 -27.29 23.87
C LYS A 229 -0.55 -27.20 25.24
N LYS A 230 -0.86 -25.98 25.73
CA LYS A 230 -1.57 -25.79 26.99
C LYS A 230 -2.99 -26.39 26.97
N LYS A 231 -3.68 -26.29 25.83
CA LYS A 231 -5.01 -26.89 25.65
C LYS A 231 -4.94 -28.42 25.68
N LEU A 232 -3.97 -29.03 24.98
CA LEU A 232 -3.76 -30.48 24.98
C LEU A 232 -3.44 -31.01 26.38
N LEU A 233 -2.57 -30.34 27.13
CA LEU A 233 -2.26 -30.73 28.52
C LEU A 233 -3.48 -30.63 29.45
N ALA A 234 -4.35 -29.62 29.26
CA ALA A 234 -5.57 -29.50 30.04
C ALA A 234 -6.60 -30.59 29.70
N GLU A 235 -6.70 -30.98 28.43
CA GLU A 235 -7.58 -32.05 27.96
C GLU A 235 -7.09 -33.42 28.45
N GLU A 236 -5.78 -33.67 28.41
CA GLU A 236 -5.16 -34.88 28.95
C GLU A 236 -5.38 -34.99 30.48
N ALA A 237 -5.20 -33.90 31.22
CA ALA A 237 -5.47 -33.87 32.65
C ALA A 237 -6.96 -34.13 32.98
N ALA A 238 -7.88 -33.58 32.17
CA ALA A 238 -9.32 -33.84 32.33
C ALA A 238 -9.68 -35.30 32.04
N ALA A 239 -9.08 -35.90 31.00
CA ALA A 239 -9.25 -37.31 30.67
C ALA A 239 -8.72 -38.23 31.79
N ALA A 240 -7.54 -37.92 32.34
CA ALA A 240 -6.97 -38.65 33.48
C ALA A 240 -7.87 -38.56 34.73
N ALA A 241 -8.41 -37.37 35.04
CA ALA A 241 -9.33 -37.19 36.17
C ALA A 241 -10.65 -37.96 35.97
N ALA A 242 -11.17 -38.03 34.74
CA ALA A 242 -12.36 -38.83 34.43
C ALA A 242 -12.10 -40.34 34.55
N ALA A 243 -10.92 -40.81 34.13
CA ALA A 243 -10.52 -42.20 34.30
C ALA A 243 -10.36 -42.58 35.78
N ALA A 244 -9.77 -41.70 36.60
CA ALA A 244 -9.65 -41.90 38.05
C ALA A 244 -11.01 -42.03 38.73
N LYS A 245 -11.99 -41.16 38.40
CA LYS A 245 -13.36 -41.27 38.94
C LYS A 245 -14.05 -42.58 38.57
N LYS A 246 -13.86 -43.07 37.35
CA LYS A 246 -14.42 -44.39 36.93
C LYS A 246 -13.80 -45.56 37.69
N MET A 247 -12.52 -45.46 38.07
CA MET A 247 -11.86 -46.50 38.88
C MET A 247 -12.37 -46.47 40.33
N GLU A 248 -12.54 -45.28 40.90
CA GLU A 248 -13.10 -45.10 42.24
C GLU A 248 -14.55 -45.62 42.34
N GLU A 249 -15.39 -45.34 41.32
CA GLU A 249 -16.75 -45.87 41.23
C GLU A 249 -16.78 -47.40 41.16
N LYS A 250 -15.88 -48.02 40.38
CA LYS A 250 -15.77 -49.49 40.31
C LYS A 250 -15.32 -50.13 41.63
N LEU A 251 -14.43 -49.47 42.39
CA LEU A 251 -13.99 -49.97 43.69
C LEU A 251 -15.14 -49.95 44.72
N LEU A 252 -15.95 -48.88 44.74
CA LEU A 252 -17.11 -48.78 45.63
C LEU A 252 -18.20 -49.82 45.31
N VAL A 253 -18.42 -50.13 44.03
CA VAL A 253 -19.37 -51.19 43.63
C VAL A 253 -18.90 -52.58 44.06
N ASN A 254 -17.59 -52.86 43.99
CA ASN A 254 -17.04 -54.12 44.47
C ASN A 254 -17.07 -54.24 46.01
N GLU A 255 -16.89 -53.15 46.75
CA GLU A 255 -17.03 -53.12 48.22
C GLU A 255 -18.48 -53.33 48.69
N ALA A 256 -19.46 -52.83 47.92
CA ALA A 256 -20.87 -53.11 48.16
C ALA A 256 -21.25 -54.58 47.86
N ALA A 257 -20.61 -55.21 46.87
CA ALA A 257 -20.84 -56.61 46.53
C ALA A 257 -20.27 -57.58 47.59
N THR A 258 -19.13 -57.27 48.20
CA THR A 258 -18.51 -58.11 49.25
C THR A 258 -19.24 -58.02 50.59
N THR A 259 -19.89 -56.89 50.89
CA THR A 259 -20.73 -56.73 52.11
C THR A 259 -22.13 -57.36 51.97
N ALA A 260 -22.62 -57.59 50.75
CA ALA A 260 -23.85 -58.35 50.51
C ALA A 260 -23.64 -59.87 50.65
N ALA A 261 -22.50 -60.40 50.20
CA ALA A 261 -22.15 -61.82 50.36
C ALA A 261 -21.93 -62.22 51.84
N ALA A 262 -21.46 -61.30 52.70
CA ALA A 262 -21.30 -61.56 54.13
C ALA A 262 -22.62 -61.59 54.94
N LYS A 263 -23.77 -61.24 54.35
CA LYS A 263 -25.09 -61.30 55.01
C LYS A 263 -25.92 -62.53 54.67
N GLU A 264 -25.52 -63.36 53.71
CA GLU A 264 -26.24 -64.61 53.38
C GLU A 264 -25.77 -65.82 54.20
N ASP A 265 -24.53 -65.83 54.69
CA ASP A 265 -24.00 -66.96 55.50
C ASP A 265 -24.27 -66.86 57.01
N SER A 266 -24.87 -65.77 57.51
CA SER A 266 -25.22 -65.63 58.95
C SER A 266 -26.69 -65.92 59.28
N LYS A 267 -27.52 -66.33 58.31
CA LYS A 267 -28.95 -66.63 58.52
C LYS A 267 -29.26 -68.11 58.69
N LYS A 268 -28.36 -68.87 59.34
CA LYS A 268 -28.62 -70.29 59.67
C LYS A 268 -28.38 -70.70 61.12
N MET A 269 -27.92 -69.82 62.00
CA MET A 269 -27.92 -70.08 63.44
C MET A 269 -28.30 -68.83 64.22
N THR A 270 -29.46 -68.88 64.87
CA THR A 270 -29.84 -68.30 66.17
C THR A 270 -31.31 -67.89 66.17
N LYS A 271 -32.15 -68.88 66.47
CA LYS A 271 -33.52 -68.67 66.94
C LYS A 271 -33.44 -68.58 68.46
N GLY A 272 -33.67 -67.39 69.03
CA GLY A 272 -33.89 -67.26 70.46
C GLY A 272 -33.58 -65.87 71.05
N VAL A 273 -34.56 -65.38 71.81
CA VAL A 273 -34.47 -64.39 72.91
C VAL A 273 -34.65 -62.90 72.55
N GLU A 274 -35.92 -62.50 72.61
CA GLU A 274 -36.50 -61.47 73.48
C GLU A 274 -35.71 -60.22 73.95
N THR A 275 -36.38 -59.07 73.72
CA THR A 275 -36.54 -57.87 74.58
C THR A 275 -35.32 -57.14 75.16
N ALA A 276 -35.17 -55.85 74.82
CA ALA A 276 -35.44 -54.70 75.71
C ALA A 276 -34.71 -53.39 75.27
N GLN A 277 -35.50 -52.31 75.26
CA GLN A 277 -35.21 -50.90 75.66
C GLN A 277 -33.87 -50.16 75.47
N ALA A 278 -34.09 -48.84 75.29
CA ALA A 278 -33.26 -47.65 75.61
C ALA A 278 -32.34 -47.11 74.50
N LYS A 279 -32.57 -45.91 73.93
CA LYS A 279 -32.41 -44.49 74.40
C LYS A 279 -30.95 -44.00 74.39
N ALA A 280 -30.82 -42.72 74.01
CA ALA A 280 -29.60 -41.89 73.84
C ALA A 280 -28.86 -42.15 72.51
N GLY A 281 -28.56 -41.18 71.63
CA GLY A 281 -28.36 -39.74 71.82
C GLY A 281 -26.88 -39.46 71.50
N ALA A 282 -26.57 -38.92 70.31
CA ALA A 282 -25.31 -38.21 70.06
C ALA A 282 -25.38 -37.47 68.72
N GLU A 283 -25.31 -36.15 68.84
CA GLU A 283 -25.10 -35.18 67.78
C GLU A 283 -23.77 -35.44 67.05
N LYS A 284 -23.74 -35.22 65.73
CA LYS A 284 -22.57 -34.61 65.09
C LYS A 284 -22.96 -33.83 63.83
N LYS A 285 -23.19 -32.55 64.10
CA LYS A 285 -23.25 -31.44 63.17
C LYS A 285 -21.82 -31.17 62.67
N VAL A 286 -21.51 -31.42 61.39
CA VAL A 286 -20.31 -30.86 60.76
C VAL A 286 -20.74 -29.94 59.62
N ILE A 287 -20.64 -28.67 59.96
CA ILE A 287 -20.72 -27.49 59.12
C ILE A 287 -19.45 -27.47 58.25
N ILE A 288 -19.58 -27.60 56.93
CA ILE A 288 -18.54 -27.13 56.01
C ILE A 288 -19.05 -25.89 55.29
N LYS A 289 -18.32 -24.81 55.59
CA LYS A 289 -18.57 -23.43 55.22
C LYS A 289 -18.58 -23.25 53.70
N LYS A 290 -19.73 -22.74 53.26
CA LYS A 290 -19.93 -21.85 52.13
C LYS A 290 -18.85 -20.74 52.11
N ALA A 291 -18.00 -20.72 51.09
CA ALA A 291 -17.18 -19.58 50.72
C ALA A 291 -17.67 -19.06 49.36
N THR A 292 -18.59 -18.10 49.43
CA THR A 292 -18.98 -17.22 48.33
C THR A 292 -17.82 -16.27 48.03
N LYS A 293 -17.13 -16.46 46.89
CA LYS A 293 -16.29 -15.41 46.32
C LYS A 293 -17.07 -14.75 45.18
N SER A 294 -17.64 -13.60 45.55
CA SER A 294 -18.16 -12.56 44.68
C SER A 294 -17.19 -12.26 43.54
N ALA A 295 -17.59 -12.54 42.31
CA ALA A 295 -17.00 -11.96 41.11
C ALA A 295 -18.11 -11.22 40.36
N THR A 296 -18.00 -9.90 40.44
CA THR A 296 -18.81 -8.86 39.82
C THR A 296 -19.07 -9.17 38.34
N THR A 297 -20.33 -9.47 38.02
CA THR A 297 -20.85 -9.52 36.66
C THR A 297 -20.88 -8.10 36.10
N SER A 298 -19.95 -7.79 35.20
CA SER A 298 -20.13 -6.65 34.29
C SER A 298 -21.28 -6.99 33.33
N THR A 299 -22.32 -6.17 33.39
CA THR A 299 -23.46 -6.16 32.47
C THR A 299 -22.95 -5.88 31.05
N LYS A 300 -22.79 -6.95 30.26
CA LYS A 300 -22.66 -6.84 28.80
C LYS A 300 -24.05 -6.73 28.23
N SER A 301 -24.42 -5.50 27.89
CA SER A 301 -25.63 -5.15 27.15
C SER A 301 -25.83 -6.05 25.94
N THR A 302 -27.02 -6.62 25.84
CA THR A 302 -27.58 -7.33 24.70
C THR A 302 -27.54 -6.43 23.46
N ALA A 303 -26.57 -6.67 22.57
CA ALA A 303 -26.59 -6.12 21.22
C ALA A 303 -27.56 -6.96 20.38
N LYS A 304 -28.73 -6.37 20.16
CA LYS A 304 -29.72 -6.76 19.16
C LYS A 304 -29.01 -6.98 17.82
N LYS A 305 -29.15 -8.18 17.27
CA LYS A 305 -28.72 -8.55 15.90
C LYS A 305 -29.47 -7.66 14.91
N VAL A 306 -28.83 -6.56 14.51
CA VAL A 306 -29.26 -5.72 13.40
C VAL A 306 -28.60 -6.28 12.14
N MET A 307 -29.39 -6.34 11.07
CA MET A 307 -29.08 -6.88 9.76
C MET A 307 -27.74 -6.37 9.21
N ALA A 308 -27.04 -7.23 8.47
CA ALA A 308 -25.67 -7.11 7.99
C ALA A 308 -25.43 -6.03 6.91
N SER A 309 -26.22 -4.96 6.86
CA SER A 309 -26.06 -3.86 5.90
C SER A 309 -25.52 -2.56 6.53
N ASP A 310 -25.43 -2.49 7.86
CA ASP A 310 -25.06 -1.26 8.59
C ASP A 310 -23.59 -1.21 9.06
N PHE A 311 -22.81 -2.28 8.86
CA PHE A 311 -21.46 -2.38 9.45
C PHE A 311 -20.41 -1.53 8.72
N ASP A 312 -20.68 -1.14 7.48
CA ASP A 312 -19.80 -0.29 6.67
C ASP A 312 -20.17 1.21 6.74
N ASP A 313 -21.04 1.62 7.65
CA ASP A 313 -21.36 3.04 7.79
C ASP A 313 -20.38 3.75 8.74
N TRP A 314 -19.24 4.19 8.19
CA TRP A 314 -18.20 4.88 8.94
C TRP A 314 -18.65 6.25 9.46
N SER A 315 -19.77 6.78 8.94
CA SER A 315 -20.39 8.00 9.47
C SER A 315 -20.87 7.86 10.92
N LYS A 316 -21.11 6.62 11.38
CA LYS A 316 -21.52 6.29 12.76
C LYS A 316 -20.33 6.04 13.70
N LEU A 317 -19.10 5.99 13.19
CA LEU A 317 -17.91 5.76 14.01
C LEU A 317 -17.59 6.98 14.88
N ALA A 318 -17.10 6.72 16.09
CA ALA A 318 -16.53 7.76 16.94
C ALA A 318 -15.32 8.41 16.25
N GLU A 319 -15.15 9.72 16.44
CA GLU A 319 -14.10 10.50 15.79
C GLU A 319 -12.68 9.95 16.06
N SER A 320 -12.43 9.40 17.26
CA SER A 320 -11.14 8.78 17.61
C SER A 320 -10.86 7.53 16.77
N THR A 321 -11.89 6.75 16.43
CA THR A 321 -11.76 5.56 15.57
C THR A 321 -11.61 5.96 14.12
N LEU A 322 -12.29 7.02 13.68
CA LEU A 322 -12.15 7.56 12.33
C LEU A 322 -10.75 8.13 12.09
N LYS A 323 -10.19 8.89 13.05
CA LYS A 323 -8.82 9.43 12.98
C LYS A 323 -7.73 8.36 12.89
N ARG A 324 -7.99 7.14 13.37
CA ARG A 324 -7.10 5.97 13.27
C ARG A 324 -7.07 5.33 11.88
N LYS A 325 -8.04 5.62 11.01
CA LYS A 325 -8.03 5.12 9.63
C LYS A 325 -6.91 5.78 8.82
N SER A 326 -6.34 5.03 7.87
CA SER A 326 -5.32 5.55 6.95
C SER A 326 -5.96 6.41 5.86
N VAL A 327 -5.16 7.24 5.18
CA VAL A 327 -5.62 8.06 4.04
C VAL A 327 -6.22 7.16 2.96
N ALA A 328 -5.53 6.08 2.59
CA ALA A 328 -6.00 5.11 1.59
C ALA A 328 -7.37 4.50 1.94
N GLN A 329 -7.56 4.11 3.20
CA GLN A 329 -8.82 3.57 3.70
C GLN A 329 -9.96 4.58 3.61
N LEU A 330 -9.71 5.85 3.95
CA LEU A 330 -10.71 6.92 3.85
C LEU A 330 -11.05 7.23 2.39
N THR A 331 -10.05 7.27 1.51
CA THR A 331 -10.22 7.46 0.06
C THR A 331 -11.03 6.34 -0.57
N GLU A 332 -10.70 5.08 -0.29
CA GLU A 332 -11.42 3.92 -0.79
C GLU A 332 -12.89 3.92 -0.33
N TYR A 333 -13.12 4.25 0.95
CA TYR A 333 -14.46 4.38 1.51
C TYR A 333 -15.30 5.45 0.80
N LEU A 334 -14.76 6.67 0.66
CA LEU A 334 -15.43 7.78 0.00
C LEU A 334 -15.71 7.47 -1.48
N THR A 335 -14.75 6.86 -2.17
CA THR A 335 -14.90 6.44 -3.57
C THR A 335 -15.98 5.37 -3.72
N GLY A 336 -16.01 4.38 -2.80
CA GLY A 336 -17.06 3.35 -2.75
C GLY A 336 -18.45 3.90 -2.44
N LYS A 337 -18.54 5.06 -1.79
CA LYS A 337 -19.78 5.83 -1.57
C LYS A 337 -20.10 6.82 -2.70
N GLY A 338 -19.27 6.89 -3.75
CA GLY A 338 -19.46 7.79 -4.89
C GLY A 338 -19.06 9.25 -4.63
N ALA A 339 -18.36 9.55 -3.52
CA ALA A 339 -17.82 10.87 -3.26
C ALA A 339 -16.49 11.07 -3.99
N THR A 340 -16.30 12.23 -4.62
CA THR A 340 -15.06 12.58 -5.31
C THR A 340 -13.97 12.94 -4.30
N VAL A 341 -12.81 12.28 -4.40
CA VAL A 341 -11.69 12.43 -3.45
C VAL A 341 -10.60 13.39 -3.96
N THR A 342 -10.86 14.05 -5.07
CA THR A 342 -9.98 15.04 -5.71
C THR A 342 -10.70 16.37 -5.78
N HIS A 343 -9.96 17.45 -5.48
CA HIS A 343 -10.42 18.81 -5.72
C HIS A 343 -10.61 19.06 -7.22
N SER A 344 -11.30 20.15 -7.57
CA SER A 344 -11.47 20.61 -8.96
C SER A 344 -10.15 20.74 -9.72
N ASP A 345 -9.06 21.00 -9.00
CA ASP A 345 -7.73 21.24 -9.55
C ASP A 345 -6.95 19.93 -9.78
N GLY A 346 -7.59 18.77 -9.60
CA GLY A 346 -6.98 17.45 -9.73
C GLY A 346 -6.10 17.02 -8.56
N LYS A 347 -5.95 17.87 -7.54
CA LYS A 347 -5.16 17.58 -6.34
C LYS A 347 -5.94 16.68 -5.38
N SER A 348 -5.26 15.69 -4.80
CA SER A 348 -5.87 14.82 -3.79
C SER A 348 -6.15 15.57 -2.49
N MET A 349 -7.27 15.24 -1.85
CA MET A 349 -7.65 15.80 -0.56
C MET A 349 -6.67 15.37 0.54
N ASN A 350 -6.39 16.27 1.49
CA ASN A 350 -5.56 15.94 2.66
C ASN A 350 -6.35 15.10 3.69
N LYS A 351 -5.67 14.51 4.69
CA LYS A 351 -6.36 13.64 5.68
C LYS A 351 -7.47 14.35 6.46
N ALA A 352 -7.33 15.64 6.75
CA ALA A 352 -8.34 16.40 7.49
C ALA A 352 -9.61 16.59 6.63
N GLU A 353 -9.44 16.97 5.37
CA GLU A 353 -10.50 17.10 4.37
C GLU A 353 -11.23 15.77 4.13
N LEU A 354 -10.50 14.65 4.07
CA LEU A 354 -11.10 13.32 3.96
C LEU A 354 -11.97 12.97 5.18
N LEU A 355 -11.51 13.30 6.39
CA LEU A 355 -12.28 13.07 7.61
C LEU A 355 -13.56 13.93 7.63
N GLU A 356 -13.49 15.15 7.13
CA GLU A 356 -14.64 16.05 7.01
C GLU A 356 -15.62 15.57 5.92
N ALA A 357 -15.12 15.07 4.79
CA ALA A 357 -15.92 14.43 3.75
C ALA A 357 -16.68 13.20 4.29
N VAL A 358 -16.03 12.36 5.10
CA VAL A 358 -16.71 11.22 5.74
C VAL A 358 -17.77 11.67 6.75
N LYS A 359 -17.54 12.78 7.47
CA LYS A 359 -18.54 13.35 8.40
C LYS A 359 -19.70 14.01 7.66
N SER A 360 -19.47 14.65 6.52
CA SER A 360 -20.51 15.33 5.73
C SER A 360 -21.44 14.36 5.00
N LEU A 361 -20.96 13.16 4.64
CA LEU A 361 -21.82 12.06 4.16
C LEU A 361 -22.96 11.71 5.14
N LYS A 362 -22.77 11.98 6.44
CA LYS A 362 -23.80 11.81 7.48
C LYS A 362 -24.99 12.76 7.30
N ALA A 363 -24.80 13.90 6.63
CA ALA A 363 -25.82 14.94 6.53
C ALA A 363 -26.70 14.80 5.28
N THR A 364 -26.32 13.95 4.33
CA THR A 364 -26.97 13.81 3.01
C THR A 364 -27.84 12.57 2.85
N VAL A 365 -27.91 11.71 3.87
CA VAL A 365 -28.81 10.54 3.94
C VAL A 365 -29.71 10.71 5.15
#